data_AF-A0A1N6DVB2-F1
#
_entry.id   AF-A0A1N6DVB2-F1
#
_cell.length_a   1.000
_cell.length_b   1.000
_cell.length_c   1.000
_cell.angle_alpha   90.00
_cell.angle_beta   90.00
_cell.angle_gamma   90.00
#
_symmetry.space_group_name_H-M   'P 1'
#
loop_
_entity.id
_entity.type
_entity.pdbx_description
1 polymer ?
#
loop_
_entity_poly.entity_id
_entity_poly.type
_entity_poly.pdbx_seq_one_letter_code
_entity_poly.pdbx_strand_id
1 'polypeptide(L)'
;MFFWLEKVHTNLMPTSTSQRASWPVRFWHRKVRKPVIQELTRGTSVPKVTLACILGLVSATWPQIGTNPIMALILSWIFRCNKAITSGISLVFTPFQYVLMIPFLRFGETLLGIPHFTTTVPEIITIVVTDPIGSFAVLGIPLLHAILGWIATWSVAAPVFYLPIRYLLTRQVKAKEPTT
;
A
#
# COMPACT_ATOMS: atom_id res chain seq x y z
N MET A 1 48.63 21.13 40.17
CA MET A 1 47.58 21.82 39.39
C MET A 1 47.41 21.14 38.03
N PHE A 2 47.03 19.86 37.96
CA PHE A 2 46.72 19.18 36.68
C PHE A 2 45.84 17.93 36.92
N PHE A 3 44.92 18.01 37.89
CA PHE A 3 43.99 16.93 38.28
C PHE A 3 42.51 17.23 37.91
N TRP A 4 42.27 18.17 36.98
CA TRP A 4 40.93 18.74 36.72
C TRP A 4 40.45 18.74 35.25
N LEU A 5 41.07 17.99 34.34
CA LEU A 5 40.54 17.84 32.96
C LEU A 5 40.29 16.37 32.57
N GLU A 6 40.12 15.50 33.56
CA GLU A 6 39.78 14.08 33.39
C GLU A 6 38.28 13.79 33.55
N LYS A 7 37.41 14.82 33.62
CA LYS A 7 36.02 14.62 34.09
C LYS A 7 34.91 15.45 33.44
N VAL A 8 35.05 15.82 32.18
CA VAL A 8 33.97 16.53 31.47
C VAL A 8 33.64 15.81 30.16
N HIS A 9 32.56 15.02 30.24
CA HIS A 9 31.75 14.41 29.17
C HIS A 9 32.12 13.01 28.64
N THR A 10 32.35 12.09 29.56
CA THR A 10 31.62 10.81 29.55
C THR A 10 30.10 11.06 29.51
N ASN A 11 29.39 10.31 28.65
CA ASN A 11 27.93 10.33 28.38
C ASN A 11 27.49 11.53 27.52
N LEU A 12 27.18 11.38 26.23
CA LEU A 12 25.90 10.84 25.72
C LEU A 12 26.12 10.33 24.27
N MET A 13 26.48 9.06 24.09
CA MET A 13 26.16 8.38 22.83
C MET A 13 24.71 7.94 22.97
N PRO A 14 23.72 8.51 22.26
CA PRO A 14 22.42 7.87 22.18
C PRO A 14 22.67 6.53 21.48
N THR A 15 22.62 5.44 22.23
CA THR A 15 22.56 4.09 21.70
C THR A 15 21.25 3.94 20.94
N SER A 16 21.22 4.48 19.73
CA SER A 16 20.06 4.43 18.86
C SER A 16 20.04 3.05 18.22
N THR A 17 19.43 2.10 18.92
CA THR A 17 19.08 0.78 18.37
C THR A 17 18.28 0.93 17.05
N SER A 18 17.70 2.12 16.79
CA SER A 18 17.03 2.48 15.54
C SER A 18 17.93 2.72 14.31
N GLN A 19 19.23 3.01 14.48
CA GLN A 19 20.14 3.24 13.34
C GLN A 19 20.57 1.96 12.61
N ARG A 20 20.44 0.78 13.23
CA ARG A 20 20.82 -0.52 12.64
C ARG A 20 19.77 -1.13 11.70
N ALA A 21 18.55 -0.59 11.65
CA ALA A 21 17.50 -1.15 10.79
C ALA A 21 17.76 -0.82 9.31
N SER A 22 17.69 -1.83 8.44
CA SER A 22 17.79 -1.66 6.99
C SER A 22 16.71 -0.71 6.48
N TRP A 23 16.99 -0.02 5.37
CA TRP A 23 16.09 1.00 4.82
C TRP A 23 14.64 0.52 4.58
N PRO A 24 14.36 -0.74 4.14
CA PRO A 24 12.99 -1.20 3.93
C PRO A 24 12.24 -1.37 5.26
N VAL A 25 12.91 -1.85 6.30
CA VAL A 25 12.33 -2.02 7.64
C VAL A 25 11.95 -0.67 8.23
N ARG A 26 12.82 0.33 8.08
CA ARG A 26 12.53 1.70 8.53
C ARG A 26 11.37 2.33 7.75
N PHE A 27 11.31 2.09 6.44
CA PHE A 27 10.23 2.57 5.59
C PHE A 27 8.89 1.97 5.98
N TRP A 28 8.81 0.63 6.09
CA TRP A 28 7.64 -0.10 6.59
C TRP A 28 7.18 0.40 7.96
N HIS A 29 8.13 0.58 8.88
CA HIS A 29 7.83 1.06 10.22
C HIS A 29 7.17 2.44 10.18
N ARG A 30 7.75 3.38 9.42
CA ARG A 30 7.28 4.76 9.35
C ARG A 30 5.93 4.89 8.64
N LYS A 31 5.72 4.15 7.54
CA LYS A 31 4.56 4.32 6.65
C LYS A 31 3.38 3.44 7.00
N VAL A 32 3.59 2.27 7.62
CA VAL A 32 2.51 1.31 7.91
C VAL A 32 2.42 1.02 9.40
N ARG A 33 3.48 0.50 10.02
CA ARG A 33 3.39 0.03 11.42
C ARG A 33 3.06 1.14 12.40
N LYS A 34 3.75 2.28 12.33
CA LYS A 34 3.55 3.42 13.23
C LYS A 34 2.10 3.96 13.18
N PRO A 35 1.52 4.31 12.02
CA PRO A 35 0.15 4.82 11.98
C PRO A 35 -0.88 3.77 12.41
N VAL A 36 -0.67 2.48 12.09
CA VAL A 36 -1.54 1.39 12.57
C VAL A 36 -1.54 1.31 14.09
N ILE A 37 -0.37 1.27 14.73
CA ILE A 37 -0.27 1.19 16.20
C ILE A 37 -0.84 2.44 16.87
N GLN A 38 -0.56 3.63 16.32
CA GLN A 38 -1.11 4.88 16.83
C GLN A 38 -2.64 4.88 16.80
N GLU A 39 -3.23 4.42 15.71
CA GLU A 39 -4.69 4.39 15.55
C GLU A 39 -5.36 3.38 16.50
N LEU A 40 -4.75 2.21 16.68
CA LEU A 40 -5.22 1.21 17.65
C LEU A 40 -5.09 1.70 19.10
N THR A 41 -4.00 2.41 19.42
CA THR A 41 -3.79 2.97 20.78
C THR A 41 -4.79 4.09 21.10
N ARG A 42 -5.34 4.77 20.07
CA ARG A 42 -6.42 5.76 20.22
C ARG A 42 -7.80 5.15 20.47
N GLY A 43 -7.89 3.82 20.64
CA GLY A 43 -9.17 3.13 20.88
C GLY A 43 -10.00 2.91 19.62
N THR A 44 -9.41 3.06 18.42
CA THR A 44 -10.12 2.79 17.17
C THR A 44 -10.39 1.30 17.02
N SER A 45 -11.59 0.94 16.53
CA SER A 45 -11.96 -0.45 16.35
C SER A 45 -11.05 -1.17 15.33
N VAL A 46 -10.60 -2.38 15.67
CA VAL A 46 -9.79 -3.25 14.80
C VAL A 46 -10.42 -3.44 13.41
N PRO A 47 -11.75 -3.64 13.26
CA PRO A 47 -12.42 -3.70 11.96
C PRO A 47 -12.16 -2.48 11.06
N LYS A 48 -12.12 -1.28 11.64
CA LYS A 48 -11.94 -0.03 10.89
C LYS A 48 -10.49 0.15 10.42
N VAL A 49 -9.53 -0.26 11.24
CA VAL A 49 -8.10 -0.31 10.86
C VAL A 49 -7.87 -1.37 9.79
N THR A 50 -8.52 -2.54 9.92
CA THR A 50 -8.48 -3.61 8.90
C THR A 50 -8.99 -3.09 7.55
N LEU A 51 -10.12 -2.39 7.55
CA LEU A 51 -10.68 -1.80 6.34
C LEU A 51 -9.72 -0.78 5.71
N ALA A 52 -9.08 0.09 6.50
CA ALA A 52 -8.07 1.02 5.99
C ALA A 52 -6.90 0.29 5.31
N CYS A 53 -6.48 -0.86 5.86
CA CYS A 53 -5.44 -1.68 5.25
C CYS A 53 -5.87 -2.27 3.91
N ILE A 54 -7.08 -2.84 3.85
CA ILE A 54 -7.64 -3.40 2.61
C ILE A 54 -7.76 -2.31 1.54
N LEU A 55 -8.31 -1.15 1.87
CA LEU A 55 -8.45 -0.03 0.92
C LEU A 55 -7.08 0.48 0.46
N GLY A 56 -6.06 0.39 1.31
CA GLY A 56 -4.67 0.66 0.93
C GLY A 56 -4.16 -0.29 -0.13
N LEU A 57 -4.44 -1.60 -0.03
CA LEU A 57 -4.05 -2.59 -1.03
C LEU A 57 -4.86 -2.47 -2.34
N VAL A 58 -6.17 -2.23 -2.21
CA VAL A 58 -7.08 -1.96 -3.33
C VAL A 58 -6.57 -0.77 -4.15
N SER A 59 -6.27 0.35 -3.48
CA SER A 59 -5.69 1.53 -4.14
C SER A 59 -4.27 1.31 -4.64
N ALA A 60 -3.42 0.55 -3.94
CA ALA A 60 -2.05 0.26 -4.36
C ALA A 60 -1.98 -0.38 -5.76
N THR A 61 -2.99 -1.16 -6.11
CA THR A 61 -3.04 -1.98 -7.33
C THR A 61 -3.96 -1.37 -8.40
N TRP A 62 -4.38 -0.13 -8.22
CA TRP A 62 -5.22 0.60 -9.16
C TRP A 62 -4.55 0.67 -10.55
N PRO A 63 -5.19 0.21 -11.64
CA PRO A 63 -4.51 0.05 -12.94
C PRO A 63 -3.96 1.34 -13.54
N GLN A 64 -4.55 2.51 -13.22
CA GLN A 64 -4.14 3.78 -13.81
C GLN A 64 -2.91 4.37 -13.12
N ILE A 65 -1.82 4.51 -13.88
CA ILE A 65 -0.52 5.00 -13.42
C ILE A 65 -0.64 6.42 -12.84
N GLY A 66 0.04 6.68 -11.73
CA GLY A 66 0.13 8.00 -11.09
C GLY A 66 -1.12 8.46 -10.34
N THR A 67 -2.26 7.79 -10.52
CA THR A 67 -3.54 8.16 -9.86
C THR A 67 -3.84 7.33 -8.61
N ASN A 68 -3.03 6.31 -8.32
CA ASN A 68 -3.19 5.46 -7.14
C ASN A 68 -3.19 6.21 -5.78
N PRO A 69 -2.47 7.35 -5.56
CA PRO A 69 -2.52 8.02 -4.28
C PRO A 69 -3.84 8.79 -4.11
N ILE A 70 -4.38 9.32 -5.21
CA ILE A 70 -5.69 9.96 -5.26
C ILE A 70 -6.76 8.92 -4.93
N MET A 71 -6.67 7.73 -5.52
CA MET A 71 -7.57 6.62 -5.21
C MET A 71 -7.54 6.25 -3.72
N ALA A 72 -6.36 6.17 -3.11
CA ALA A 72 -6.22 5.91 -1.67
C ALA A 72 -6.91 6.99 -0.80
N LEU A 73 -6.79 8.26 -1.20
CA LEU A 73 -7.45 9.37 -0.50
C LEU A 73 -8.96 9.34 -0.67
N ILE A 74 -9.45 9.09 -1.88
CA ILE A 74 -10.89 8.98 -2.18
C ILE A 74 -11.50 7.83 -1.37
N LEU A 75 -10.92 6.63 -1.45
CA LEU A 75 -11.42 5.46 -0.73
C LEU A 75 -11.40 5.69 0.78
N SER A 76 -10.31 6.24 1.33
CA SER A 76 -10.25 6.52 2.77
C SER A 76 -11.26 7.56 3.23
N TRP A 77 -11.59 8.53 2.38
CA TRP A 77 -12.62 9.53 2.65
C TRP A 77 -14.03 8.94 2.60
N ILE A 78 -14.37 8.19 1.54
CA ILE A 78 -15.69 7.55 1.36
C ILE A 78 -15.99 6.59 2.53
N PHE A 79 -15.04 5.73 2.88
CA PHE A 79 -15.21 4.73 3.95
C PHE A 79 -14.88 5.29 5.34
N ARG A 80 -14.59 6.59 5.45
CA ARG A 80 -14.29 7.31 6.70
C ARG A 80 -13.21 6.60 7.55
N CYS A 81 -12.21 6.02 6.90
CA CYS A 81 -11.13 5.28 7.55
C CYS A 81 -9.85 6.13 7.63
N ASN A 82 -8.79 5.60 8.25
CA ASN A 82 -7.58 6.36 8.48
C ASN A 82 -6.81 6.59 7.17
N LYS A 83 -6.72 7.86 6.75
CA LYS A 83 -6.03 8.27 5.51
C LYS A 83 -4.54 7.92 5.52
N ALA A 84 -3.86 8.09 6.66
CA ALA A 84 -2.43 7.81 6.77
C ALA A 84 -2.11 6.32 6.63
N ILE A 85 -2.95 5.44 7.19
CA ILE A 85 -2.82 3.99 7.02
C ILE A 85 -3.07 3.59 5.56
N THR A 86 -4.18 4.08 4.99
CA THR A 86 -4.59 3.75 3.61
C THR A 86 -3.52 4.18 2.61
N SER A 87 -3.09 5.45 2.66
CA SER A 87 -2.06 5.99 1.76
C SER A 87 -0.67 5.41 2.06
N GLY A 88 -0.37 5.07 3.31
CA GLY A 88 0.89 4.42 3.70
C GLY A 88 1.04 3.03 3.09
N ILE A 89 -0.02 2.23 3.14
CA ILE A 89 -0.07 0.89 2.52
C ILE A 89 -0.07 1.03 1.00
N SER A 90 -0.89 1.94 0.45
CA SER A 90 -0.91 2.22 -0.98
C SER A 90 0.49 2.48 -1.53
N LEU A 91 1.24 3.38 -0.87
CA LEU A 91 2.60 3.73 -1.25
C LEU A 91 3.59 2.54 -1.20
N VAL A 92 3.50 1.72 -0.15
CA VAL A 92 4.40 0.55 0.02
C VAL A 92 4.13 -0.51 -1.02
N PHE A 93 2.86 -0.72 -1.38
CA PHE A 93 2.43 -1.76 -2.30
C PHE A 93 2.28 -1.28 -3.75
N THR A 94 2.54 -0.02 -4.06
CA THR A 94 2.57 0.50 -5.45
C THR A 94 3.37 -0.36 -6.43
N PRO A 95 4.50 -1.03 -6.09
CA PRO A 95 5.17 -1.92 -7.04
C PRO A 95 4.25 -3.03 -7.60
N PHE A 96 3.26 -3.48 -6.82
CA PHE A 96 2.27 -4.46 -7.29
C PHE A 96 1.34 -3.91 -8.36
N GLN A 97 1.15 -2.58 -8.45
CA GLN A 97 0.42 -1.94 -9.55
C GLN A 97 0.97 -2.39 -10.90
N TYR A 98 2.28 -2.26 -11.08
CA TYR A 98 2.94 -2.54 -12.35
C TYR A 98 2.95 -4.03 -12.68
N VAL A 99 3.13 -4.88 -11.66
CA VAL A 99 3.12 -6.34 -11.82
C VAL A 99 1.71 -6.85 -12.18
N LEU A 100 0.67 -6.31 -11.55
CA LEU A 100 -0.70 -6.79 -11.69
C LEU A 100 -1.48 -6.13 -12.83
N MET A 101 -0.95 -5.06 -13.44
CA MET A 101 -1.60 -4.36 -14.54
C MET A 101 -1.94 -5.30 -15.71
N ILE A 102 -0.97 -6.11 -16.17
CA ILE A 102 -1.19 -7.07 -17.26
C ILE A 102 -2.13 -8.21 -16.84
N PRO A 103 -1.96 -8.86 -15.67
CA PRO A 103 -2.95 -9.80 -15.15
C PRO A 103 -4.39 -9.25 -15.10
N PHE A 104 -4.59 -8.02 -14.63
CA PHE A 104 -5.93 -7.41 -14.60
C PHE A 104 -6.48 -7.15 -16.00
N LEU A 105 -5.65 -6.66 -16.93
CA LEU A 105 -6.03 -6.49 -18.33
C LEU A 105 -6.55 -7.81 -18.91
N ARG A 106 -5.75 -8.87 -18.82
CA ARG A 106 -6.09 -10.20 -19.35
C ARG A 106 -7.32 -10.79 -18.68
N PHE A 107 -7.46 -10.61 -17.38
CA PHE A 107 -8.63 -11.08 -16.65
C PHE A 107 -9.90 -10.33 -17.08
N GLY A 108 -9.85 -9.01 -17.26
CA GLY A 108 -10.97 -8.23 -17.79
C GLY A 108 -11.38 -8.64 -19.21
N GLU A 109 -10.42 -8.90 -20.09
CA GLU A 109 -10.67 -9.42 -21.44
C GLU A 109 -11.36 -10.79 -21.39
N THR A 110 -10.87 -11.67 -20.51
CA THR A 110 -11.46 -13.00 -20.30
C THR A 110 -12.90 -12.90 -19.80
N LEU A 111 -13.18 -11.99 -18.87
CA LEU A 111 -14.55 -11.79 -18.34
C LEU A 111 -15.52 -11.27 -19.40
N LEU A 112 -15.04 -10.47 -20.35
CA LEU A 112 -15.84 -9.95 -21.46
C LEU A 112 -15.91 -10.93 -22.66
N GLY A 113 -15.14 -12.02 -22.64
CA GLY A 113 -15.09 -12.98 -23.74
C GLY A 113 -14.48 -12.42 -25.03
N ILE A 114 -13.64 -11.39 -24.92
CA ILE A 114 -13.04 -10.70 -26.06
C ILE A 114 -11.61 -11.19 -26.33
N PRO A 115 -11.12 -11.07 -27.59
CA PRO A 115 -9.73 -11.38 -27.89
C PRO A 115 -8.77 -10.54 -27.05
N HIS A 116 -7.70 -11.20 -26.60
CA HIS A 116 -6.62 -10.56 -25.89
C HIS A 116 -6.01 -9.43 -26.72
N PHE A 117 -5.86 -8.24 -26.13
CA PHE A 117 -5.16 -7.11 -26.75
C PHE A 117 -3.78 -7.57 -27.23
N THR A 118 -3.54 -7.42 -28.54
CA THR A 118 -2.46 -8.05 -29.28
C THR A 118 -1.11 -7.36 -29.11
N THR A 119 -1.11 -6.14 -28.57
CA THR A 119 0.11 -5.36 -28.32
C THR A 119 0.95 -6.02 -27.23
N THR A 120 2.25 -6.17 -27.51
CA THR A 120 3.19 -6.78 -26.57
C THR A 120 3.55 -5.81 -25.44
N VAL A 121 4.00 -6.33 -24.28
CA VAL A 121 4.41 -5.47 -23.15
C VAL A 121 5.47 -4.43 -23.54
N PRO A 122 6.54 -4.76 -24.30
CA PRO A 122 7.51 -3.77 -24.75
C PRO A 122 6.88 -2.66 -25.60
N GLU A 123 5.95 -3.02 -26.47
CA GLU A 123 5.27 -2.07 -27.36
C GLU A 123 4.33 -1.14 -26.60
N ILE A 124 3.62 -1.64 -25.57
CA ILE A 124 2.84 -0.80 -24.64
C ILE A 124 3.76 0.23 -23.96
N ILE A 125 4.95 -0.20 -23.49
CA ILE A 125 5.92 0.69 -22.87
C ILE A 125 6.39 1.75 -23.87
N THR A 126 6.71 1.37 -25.10
CA THR A 126 7.11 2.31 -26.16
C THR A 126 6.02 3.34 -26.45
N ILE A 127 4.76 2.92 -26.56
CA ILE A 127 3.62 3.83 -26.79
C ILE A 127 3.51 4.85 -25.65
N VAL A 128 3.55 4.40 -24.39
CA VAL A 128 3.43 5.27 -23.22
C VAL A 128 4.60 6.24 -23.08
N VAL A 129 5.83 5.81 -23.37
CA VAL A 129 7.03 6.64 -23.23
C VAL A 129 7.13 7.67 -24.37
N THR A 130 6.74 7.30 -25.59
CA THR A 130 6.87 8.17 -26.77
C THR A 130 5.78 9.24 -26.82
N ASP A 131 4.54 8.87 -26.50
CA ASP A 131 3.42 9.82 -26.47
C ASP A 131 2.47 9.49 -25.31
N PRO A 132 2.75 9.98 -24.09
CA PRO A 132 1.93 9.72 -22.92
C PRO A 132 0.47 10.17 -23.09
N ILE A 133 0.24 11.29 -23.79
CA ILE A 133 -1.10 11.86 -23.96
C ILE A 133 -1.85 11.15 -25.10
N GLY A 134 -1.19 10.90 -26.23
CA GLY A 134 -1.80 10.13 -27.32
C GLY A 134 -1.99 8.65 -27.00
N SER A 135 -1.24 8.11 -26.02
CA SER A 135 -1.41 6.72 -25.55
C SER A 135 -2.83 6.43 -25.07
N PHE A 136 -3.58 7.43 -24.59
CA PHE A 136 -4.97 7.26 -24.18
C PHE A 136 -5.89 6.82 -25.33
N ALA A 137 -5.61 7.24 -26.57
CA ALA A 137 -6.40 6.84 -27.73
C ALA A 137 -6.24 5.34 -28.04
N VAL A 138 -5.06 4.78 -27.76
CA VAL A 138 -4.72 3.37 -28.05
C VAL A 138 -4.98 2.47 -26.84
N LEU A 139 -4.64 2.93 -25.64
CA LEU A 139 -4.68 2.17 -24.40
C LEU A 139 -5.93 2.42 -23.56
N GLY A 140 -6.84 3.32 -23.98
CA GLY A 140 -8.07 3.63 -23.25
C GLY A 140 -8.97 2.41 -23.05
N ILE A 141 -9.24 1.66 -24.12
CA ILE A 141 -10.06 0.43 -24.05
C ILE A 141 -9.34 -0.67 -23.24
N PRO A 142 -8.06 -1.00 -23.50
CA PRO A 142 -7.29 -1.89 -22.62
C PRO A 142 -7.33 -1.49 -21.14
N LEU A 143 -7.22 -0.19 -20.82
CA LEU A 143 -7.31 0.30 -19.45
C LEU A 143 -8.68 0.00 -18.83
N LEU A 144 -9.78 0.13 -19.58
CA LEU A 144 -11.11 -0.25 -19.09
C LEU A 144 -11.20 -1.75 -18.78
N HIS A 145 -10.63 -2.61 -19.62
CA HIS A 145 -10.54 -4.04 -19.32
C HIS A 145 -9.73 -4.30 -18.05
N ALA A 146 -8.59 -3.62 -17.88
CA ALA A 146 -7.81 -3.71 -16.65
C ALA A 146 -8.59 -3.25 -15.42
N ILE A 147 -9.38 -2.18 -15.53
CA ILE A 147 -10.26 -1.71 -14.44
C ILE A 147 -11.32 -2.77 -14.13
N LEU A 148 -11.94 -3.39 -15.13
CA LEU A 148 -12.92 -4.47 -14.93
C LEU A 148 -12.29 -5.68 -14.22
N GLY A 149 -11.12 -6.12 -14.68
CA GLY A 149 -10.38 -7.21 -14.03
C GLY A 149 -9.98 -6.86 -12.60
N TRP A 150 -9.60 -5.62 -12.34
CA TRP A 150 -9.30 -5.12 -11.00
C TRP A 150 -10.54 -5.13 -10.09
N ILE A 151 -11.69 -4.62 -10.56
CA ILE A 151 -12.95 -4.65 -9.81
C ILE A 151 -13.30 -6.10 -9.45
N ALA A 152 -13.36 -6.98 -10.45
CA ALA A 152 -13.72 -8.38 -10.25
C ALA A 152 -12.77 -9.09 -9.29
N THR A 153 -11.47 -8.83 -9.39
CA THR A 153 -10.47 -9.40 -8.48
C THR A 153 -10.72 -8.91 -7.05
N TRP A 154 -10.86 -7.60 -6.83
CA TRP A 154 -11.00 -7.06 -5.49
C TRP A 154 -12.36 -7.31 -4.84
N SER A 155 -13.43 -7.50 -5.62
CA SER A 155 -14.72 -7.98 -5.11
C SER A 155 -14.60 -9.30 -4.36
N VAL A 156 -13.66 -10.17 -4.77
CA VAL A 156 -13.40 -11.46 -4.12
C VAL A 156 -12.21 -11.40 -3.16
N ALA A 157 -11.12 -10.75 -3.56
CA ALA A 157 -9.89 -10.71 -2.78
C ALA A 157 -10.01 -9.88 -1.50
N ALA A 158 -10.77 -8.76 -1.52
CA ALA A 158 -10.94 -7.91 -0.34
C ALA A 158 -11.50 -8.66 0.88
N PRO A 159 -12.62 -9.41 0.78
CA PRO A 159 -13.12 -10.18 1.93
C PRO A 159 -12.19 -11.32 2.33
N VAL A 160 -11.49 -11.95 1.38
CA VAL A 160 -10.50 -13.01 1.66
C VAL A 160 -9.34 -12.45 2.50
N PHE A 161 -8.81 -11.28 2.15
CA PHE A 161 -7.74 -10.64 2.93
C PHE A 161 -8.22 -10.02 4.24
N TYR A 162 -9.52 -9.74 4.38
CA TYR A 162 -10.06 -9.08 5.57
C TYR A 162 -9.84 -9.92 6.84
N LEU A 163 -10.14 -11.22 6.79
CA LEU A 163 -10.03 -12.13 7.93
C LEU A 163 -8.59 -12.26 8.47
N PRO A 164 -7.56 -12.57 7.66
CA PRO A 164 -6.19 -12.70 8.16
C PRO A 164 -5.65 -11.36 8.68
N ILE A 165 -5.91 -10.24 8.02
CA ILE A 165 -5.46 -8.93 8.51
C ILE A 165 -6.12 -8.61 9.85
N ARG A 166 -7.44 -8.81 9.97
CA ARG A 166 -8.16 -8.61 11.22
C ARG A 166 -7.59 -9.47 12.33
N TYR A 167 -7.35 -10.75 12.06
CA TYR A 167 -6.76 -11.69 13.01
C TYR A 167 -5.40 -11.21 13.51
N LEU A 168 -4.51 -10.82 12.58
CA LEU A 168 -3.17 -10.31 12.92
C LEU A 168 -3.24 -9.04 13.79
N LEU A 169 -4.14 -8.11 13.45
CA LEU A 169 -4.31 -6.87 14.22
C LEU A 169 -4.89 -7.15 15.62
N THR A 170 -5.86 -8.05 15.74
CA THR A 170 -6.41 -8.44 17.05
C THR A 170 -5.35 -9.08 17.93
N ARG A 171 -4.47 -9.93 17.39
CA ARG A 171 -3.35 -10.51 18.15
C ARG A 171 -2.39 -9.44 18.67
N GLN A 172 -2.11 -8.41 17.86
CA GLN A 172 -1.22 -7.31 18.27
C GLN A 172 -1.81 -6.46 19.39
N VAL A 173 -3.14 -6.27 19.41
CA VAL A 173 -3.83 -5.58 20.51
C VAL A 173 -3.75 -6.41 21.79
N LYS A 174 -4.13 -7.70 21.72
CA LYS A 174 -4.10 -8.61 22.89
C LYS A 174 -2.70 -8.79 23.48
N ALA A 175 -1.67 -8.92 22.64
CA ALA A 175 -0.29 -9.05 23.11
C ALA A 175 0.24 -7.81 23.85
N LYS A 176 -0.47 -6.67 23.73
CA LYS A 176 -0.11 -5.40 24.35
C LYS A 176 -0.93 -5.10 25.61
N GLU A 177 -2.01 -5.86 25.85
CA GLU A 177 -2.74 -5.87 27.12
C GLU A 177 -2.00 -6.82 28.08
N PRO A 178 -1.31 -6.30 29.12
CA PRO A 178 -0.73 -7.17 30.14
C PRO A 178 -1.88 -7.89 30.84
N THR A 179 -1.75 -9.20 30.99
CA THR A 179 -2.61 -10.00 31.85
C THR A 179 -2.45 -9.49 33.29
N THR A 180 -3.40 -8.68 33.75
CA THR A 180 -3.70 -8.45 35.17
C THR A 180 -4.67 -9.49 35.66
#